data_AF-A0A7L3D9F2-F1
#
_entry.id   AF-A0A7L3D9F2-F1
#
_cell.length_a   1.000
_cell.length_b   1.000
_cell.length_c   1.000
_cell.angle_alpha   90.00
_cell.angle_beta   90.00
_cell.angle_gamma   90.00
#
_symmetry.space_group_name_H-M   'P 1'
#
loop_
_entity.id
_entity.type
_entity.pdbx_description
1 polymer ?
#
loop_
_entity_poly.entity_id
_entity_poly.type
_entity_poly.pdbx_seq_one_letter_code
_entity_poly.pdbx_strand_id
1 'polypeptide(L)'
;MPLFGNIIVIKRNGTDGISFPLTASSCLFGRRTECDIRIQLPQVSKEHCKIEVNENKEAILTNLSTVNPTQLNGSCFQHPVPLKHGDVLTIIDRSFRFEYPLQSTPRKRRSRTPKDETLQQVAEVESLHKQTSGPKSLRAS
;
A
#
# COMPACT_ATOMS: atom_id res chain seq x y z
N MET A 1 1.04 -27.09 -1.02
CA MET A 1 2.04 -26.16 -1.59
C MET A 1 2.26 -25.04 -0.60
N PRO A 2 3.50 -24.63 -0.31
CA PRO A 2 3.72 -23.45 0.53
C PRO A 2 3.13 -22.22 -0.17
N LEU A 3 2.51 -21.33 0.62
CA LEU A 3 2.04 -20.03 0.17
C LEU A 3 2.84 -19.00 0.94
N PHE A 4 3.60 -18.17 0.22
CA PHE A 4 4.44 -17.14 0.81
C PHE A 4 3.75 -15.77 0.83
N GLY A 5 2.73 -15.58 0.00
CA GLY A 5 1.96 -14.34 -0.10
C GLY A 5 1.01 -14.35 -1.28
N ASN A 6 0.29 -13.25 -1.44
CA ASN A 6 -0.51 -12.94 -2.61
C ASN A 6 -0.02 -11.63 -3.21
N ILE A 7 0.03 -11.58 -4.53
CA ILE A 7 0.34 -10.38 -5.30
C ILE A 7 -0.95 -9.94 -5.97
N ILE A 8 -1.55 -8.86 -5.50
CA ILE A 8 -2.83 -8.33 -5.96
C ILE A 8 -2.56 -7.21 -6.96
N VAL A 9 -3.11 -7.32 -8.17
CA VAL A 9 -3.03 -6.25 -9.17
C VAL A 9 -3.96 -5.12 -8.76
N ILE A 10 -3.45 -3.89 -8.63
CA ILE A 10 -4.28 -2.71 -8.41
C ILE A 10 -4.67 -2.14 -9.79
N LYS A 11 -5.98 -2.01 -10.03
CA LYS A 11 -6.51 -1.40 -11.26
C LYS A 11 -6.36 0.12 -11.21
N ARG A 12 -6.45 0.78 -12.37
CA ARG A 12 -6.36 2.26 -12.48
C ARG A 12 -7.42 3.03 -11.68
N ASN A 13 -8.56 2.40 -11.39
CA ASN A 13 -9.61 2.98 -10.54
C ASN A 13 -9.34 2.79 -9.03
N GLY A 14 -8.16 2.29 -8.64
CA GLY A 14 -7.78 2.01 -7.26
C GLY A 14 -8.38 0.73 -6.66
N THR A 15 -9.18 -0.03 -7.42
CA THR A 15 -9.76 -1.29 -6.93
C THR A 15 -8.81 -2.47 -7.11
N ASP A 16 -8.95 -3.44 -6.22
CA ASP A 16 -8.24 -4.71 -6.31
C ASP A 16 -8.70 -5.50 -7.53
N GLY A 17 -7.73 -6.07 -8.26
CA GLY A 17 -7.91 -6.88 -9.44
C GLY A 17 -7.60 -8.34 -9.18
N ILE A 18 -7.01 -8.98 -10.19
CA ILE A 18 -6.60 -10.39 -10.10
C ILE A 18 -5.48 -10.54 -9.05
N SER A 19 -5.52 -11.65 -8.32
CA SER A 19 -4.49 -12.01 -7.34
C SER A 19 -3.69 -13.20 -7.83
N PHE A 20 -2.36 -13.10 -7.74
CA PHE A 20 -1.44 -14.19 -8.03
C PHE A 20 -0.90 -14.75 -6.71
N PRO A 21 -1.18 -16.02 -6.37
CA PRO A 21 -0.59 -16.64 -5.19
C PRO A 21 0.91 -16.88 -5.40
N LEU A 22 1.72 -16.39 -4.48
CA LEU A 22 3.17 -16.62 -4.47
C LEU A 22 3.44 -18.00 -3.85
N THR A 23 3.47 -19.02 -4.70
CA THR A 23 3.74 -20.42 -4.30
C THR A 23 5.22 -20.80 -4.41
N ALA A 24 5.99 -20.06 -5.21
CA ALA A 24 7.43 -20.24 -5.36
C ALA A 24 8.19 -19.25 -4.45
N SER A 25 9.41 -19.62 -4.06
CA SER A 25 10.31 -18.76 -3.29
C SER A 25 10.90 -17.60 -4.11
N SER A 26 10.64 -17.56 -5.41
CA SER A 26 11.05 -16.48 -6.30
C SER A 26 9.91 -16.15 -7.25
N CYS A 27 9.68 -14.86 -7.50
CA CYS A 27 8.72 -14.37 -8.48
C CYS A 27 9.33 -13.21 -9.27
N LEU A 28 9.44 -13.39 -10.57
CA LEU A 28 10.03 -12.45 -11.50
C LEU A 28 8.96 -11.63 -12.21
N PHE A 29 9.16 -10.31 -12.24
CA PHE A 29 8.30 -9.36 -12.94
C PHE A 29 9.04 -8.83 -14.15
N GLY A 30 8.38 -8.79 -15.30
CA GLY A 30 8.98 -8.25 -16.51
C GLY A 30 8.08 -8.39 -17.73
N ARG A 31 8.56 -7.91 -18.89
CA ARG A 31 7.80 -8.04 -20.15
C ARG A 31 8.00 -9.37 -20.88
N ARG A 32 9.07 -10.12 -20.53
CA ARG A 32 9.38 -11.42 -21.15
C ARG A 32 8.29 -12.45 -20.83
N THR A 33 8.17 -13.45 -21.69
CA THR A 33 7.28 -14.61 -21.51
C THR A 33 7.73 -15.55 -20.39
N GLU A 34 9.01 -15.50 -20.03
CA GLU A 34 9.65 -16.32 -19.00
C GLU A 34 9.41 -15.79 -17.58
N CYS A 35 8.86 -14.57 -17.44
CA CYS A 35 8.56 -13.99 -16.13
C CYS A 35 7.27 -14.56 -15.55
N ASP A 36 7.25 -14.80 -14.24
CA ASP A 36 6.05 -15.26 -13.51
C ASP A 36 4.90 -14.26 -13.63
N ILE A 37 5.22 -12.97 -13.47
CA ILE A 37 4.26 -11.87 -13.68
C ILE A 37 4.68 -11.08 -14.90
N ARG A 38 3.98 -11.36 -16.00
CA ARG A 38 4.21 -10.71 -17.28
C ARG A 38 3.46 -9.39 -17.39
N ILE A 39 4.20 -8.30 -17.56
CA ILE A 39 3.66 -6.96 -17.76
C ILE A 39 3.86 -6.55 -19.22
N GLN A 40 2.76 -6.52 -19.99
CA GLN A 40 2.75 -6.20 -21.41
C GLN A 40 2.84 -4.69 -21.65
N LEU A 41 3.98 -4.09 -21.32
CA LEU A 41 4.26 -2.68 -21.56
C LEU A 41 5.66 -2.53 -22.19
N PRO A 42 5.82 -1.69 -23.22
CA PRO A 42 7.11 -1.53 -23.89
C PRO A 42 8.18 -0.91 -22.98
N GLN A 43 7.75 -0.03 -22.08
CA GLN A 43 8.58 0.64 -21.06
C GLN A 43 9.04 -0.28 -19.93
N VAL A 44 8.45 -1.46 -19.77
CA VAL A 44 8.89 -2.45 -18.77
C VAL A 44 10.09 -3.22 -19.31
N SER A 45 11.06 -3.45 -18.44
CA SER A 45 12.28 -4.19 -18.75
C SER A 45 11.96 -5.68 -18.98
N LYS A 46 12.83 -6.37 -19.73
CA LYS A 46 12.71 -7.82 -19.96
C LYS A 46 12.53 -8.57 -18.63
N GLU A 47 13.38 -8.21 -17.68
CA GLU A 47 13.37 -8.59 -16.27
C GLU A 47 13.47 -7.27 -15.51
N HIS A 48 12.46 -6.92 -14.72
CA HIS A 48 12.30 -5.58 -14.17
C HIS A 48 12.52 -5.54 -12.66
N CYS A 49 11.86 -6.42 -11.93
CA CYS A 49 12.11 -6.64 -10.52
C CYS A 49 11.82 -8.08 -10.16
N LYS A 50 12.32 -8.49 -9.00
CA LYS A 50 12.17 -9.84 -8.49
C LYS A 50 11.79 -9.77 -7.01
N ILE A 51 10.86 -10.62 -6.61
CA ILE A 51 10.56 -10.89 -5.21
C ILE A 51 11.17 -12.25 -4.87
N GLU A 52 12.01 -12.30 -3.84
CA GLU A 52 12.62 -13.54 -3.34
C GLU A 52 12.21 -13.75 -1.88
N VAL A 53 11.94 -14.99 -1.52
CA VAL A 53 11.56 -15.36 -0.16
C VAL A 53 12.72 -16.10 0.47
N ASN A 54 13.28 -15.51 1.53
CA ASN A 54 14.39 -16.09 2.28
C ASN A 54 13.93 -17.27 3.14
N GLU A 55 14.87 -17.99 3.74
CA GLU A 55 14.60 -19.11 4.66
C GLU A 55 13.71 -18.71 5.85
N ASN A 56 13.76 -17.44 6.26
CA ASN A 56 12.92 -16.85 7.31
C ASN A 56 11.48 -16.53 6.86
N LYS A 57 11.09 -16.88 5.63
CA LYS A 57 9.80 -16.52 5.00
C LYS A 57 9.59 -15.02 4.80
N GLU A 58 10.67 -14.26 4.78
CA GLU A 58 10.66 -12.82 4.49
C GLU A 58 10.77 -12.61 2.98
N ALA A 59 9.82 -11.87 2.41
CA ALA A 59 9.85 -11.49 1.01
C ALA A 59 10.75 -10.26 0.84
N ILE A 60 11.74 -10.35 -0.05
CA ILE A 60 12.71 -9.31 -0.39
C ILE A 60 12.46 -8.88 -1.82
N LEU A 61 12.24 -7.58 -2.03
CA LEU A 61 12.10 -6.98 -3.34
C LEU A 61 13.46 -6.46 -3.83
N THR A 62 13.83 -6.88 -5.04
CA THR A 62 15.04 -6.44 -5.73
C THR A 62 14.67 -5.80 -7.07
N ASN A 63 15.16 -4.59 -7.33
CA ASN A 63 15.03 -3.93 -8.62
C ASN A 63 16.15 -4.41 -9.56
N LEU A 64 15.78 -4.92 -10.73
CA LEU A 64 16.70 -5.38 -11.78
C LEU A 64 16.77 -4.39 -12.97
N SER A 65 15.82 -3.47 -13.03
CA SER A 65 15.69 -2.50 -14.11
C SER A 65 16.65 -1.33 -13.93
N THR A 66 17.45 -1.06 -14.97
CA THR A 66 18.35 0.10 -15.04
C THR A 66 17.72 1.32 -15.71
N VAL A 67 16.63 1.13 -16.46
CA VAL A 67 15.99 2.21 -17.24
C VAL A 67 14.93 2.94 -16.43
N ASN A 68 14.02 2.18 -15.82
CA ASN A 68 12.95 2.69 -14.98
C ASN A 68 13.00 1.94 -13.65
N PRO A 69 13.28 2.59 -12.52
CA PRO A 69 13.35 1.91 -11.23
C PRO A 69 11.96 1.49 -10.75
N THR A 70 11.90 0.36 -10.06
CA THR A 70 10.71 -0.05 -9.31
C THR A 70 10.52 0.87 -8.10
N GLN A 71 9.28 1.25 -7.82
CA GLN A 71 8.93 2.04 -6.65
C GLN A 71 8.23 1.16 -5.61
N LEU A 72 8.55 1.36 -4.34
CA LEU A 72 7.89 0.75 -3.20
C LEU A 72 7.19 1.86 -2.41
N ASN A 73 5.87 1.75 -2.25
CA ASN A 73 5.02 2.75 -1.61
C ASN A 73 5.25 4.18 -2.13
N GLY A 74 5.48 4.31 -3.45
CA GLY A 74 5.76 5.59 -4.12
C GLY A 74 7.20 6.10 -4.02
N SER A 75 8.09 5.35 -3.36
CA SER A 75 9.51 5.71 -3.23
C SER A 75 10.41 4.75 -4.02
N CYS A 76 11.40 5.27 -4.74
CA CYS A 76 12.46 4.45 -5.34
C CYS A 76 13.38 3.88 -4.27
N PHE A 77 13.92 2.69 -4.50
CA PHE A 77 14.90 2.03 -3.63
C PHE A 77 16.10 1.56 -4.47
N GLN A 78 17.30 1.59 -3.87
CA GLN A 78 18.54 1.19 -4.56
C GLN A 78 19.01 -0.22 -4.18
N HIS A 79 18.82 -0.62 -2.93
CA HIS A 79 19.21 -1.92 -2.42
C HIS A 79 18.00 -2.83 -2.26
N PRO A 80 18.18 -4.17 -2.20
CA PRO A 80 17.10 -5.09 -1.87
C PRO A 80 16.41 -4.69 -0.57
N VAL A 81 15.07 -4.65 -0.56
CA VAL A 81 14.27 -4.21 0.58
C VAL A 81 13.29 -5.30 1.02
N PRO A 82 13.13 -5.53 2.34
CA PRO A 82 12.11 -6.45 2.83
C PRO A 82 10.70 -5.86 2.64
N LEU A 83 9.81 -6.65 2.04
CA LEU A 83 8.41 -6.33 1.85
C LEU A 83 7.59 -6.61 3.11
N LYS A 84 6.68 -5.70 3.41
CA LYS A 84 5.70 -5.81 4.50
C LYS A 84 4.32 -6.15 3.95
N HIS A 85 3.47 -6.66 4.83
CA HIS A 85 2.06 -6.90 4.49
C HIS A 85 1.39 -5.57 4.08
N GLY A 86 0.79 -5.55 2.90
CA GLY A 86 0.09 -4.39 2.36
C GLY A 86 0.96 -3.42 1.55
N ASP A 87 2.25 -3.70 1.40
CA ASP A 87 3.15 -2.85 0.61
C ASP A 87 2.74 -2.82 -0.86
N VAL A 88 2.84 -1.64 -1.48
CA VAL A 88 2.49 -1.43 -2.88
C VAL A 88 3.74 -1.22 -3.72
N LEU A 89 3.96 -2.12 -4.66
CA LEU A 89 5.00 -2.04 -5.67
C LEU A 89 4.43 -1.37 -6.90
N THR A 90 5.08 -0.33 -7.40
CA THR A 90 4.70 0.36 -8.63
C THR A 90 5.80 0.17 -9.68
N ILE A 91 5.40 -0.47 -10.77
CA ILE A 91 6.20 -0.69 -11.98
C ILE A 91 5.58 0.17 -13.07
N ILE A 92 6.10 1.39 -13.18
CA ILE A 92 5.71 2.38 -14.18
C ILE A 92 4.23 2.76 -14.06
N ASP A 93 3.33 2.20 -14.89
CA ASP A 93 1.87 2.49 -14.85
C ASP A 93 1.08 1.39 -14.11
N ARG A 94 1.75 0.36 -13.60
CA ARG A 94 1.10 -0.79 -12.95
C ARG A 94 1.49 -0.85 -11.47
N SER A 95 0.48 -0.98 -10.62
CA SER A 95 0.66 -1.15 -9.18
C SER A 95 0.22 -2.54 -8.74
N PHE A 96 0.98 -3.12 -7.82
CA PHE A 96 0.79 -4.45 -7.27
C PHE A 96 0.90 -4.37 -5.75
N ARG A 97 -0.10 -4.88 -5.02
CA ARG A 97 -0.04 -4.98 -3.56
C ARG A 97 0.48 -6.36 -3.16
N PHE A 98 1.45 -6.40 -2.27
CA PHE A 98 1.91 -7.64 -1.67
C PHE A 98 1.21 -7.87 -0.33
N GLU A 99 0.66 -9.07 -0.14
CA GLU A 99 0.02 -9.48 1.11
C GLU A 99 0.58 -10.81 1.58
N TYR A 100 1.17 -10.84 2.78
CA TYR A 100 1.46 -12.12 3.44
C TYR A 100 0.18 -12.93 3.64
N PRO A 101 0.25 -14.28 3.55
CA PRO A 101 -0.91 -15.12 3.82
C PRO A 101 -1.31 -14.87 5.26
N LEU A 102 -2.60 -14.59 5.48
CA LEU A 102 -3.14 -14.56 6.83
C LEU A 102 -2.91 -15.96 7.39
N GLN A 103 -1.97 -16.08 8.34
CA GLN A 103 -1.92 -17.26 9.19
C GLN A 103 -3.32 -17.37 9.78
N SER A 104 -3.98 -18.52 9.53
CA SER A 104 -5.34 -18.82 9.95
C SER A 104 -5.51 -18.60 11.45
N THR A 105 -5.71 -17.35 11.84
CA THR A 105 -6.21 -16.95 13.13
C THR A 105 -7.59 -16.36 12.83
N PRO A 106 -8.66 -16.88 13.46
CA PRO A 106 -9.99 -16.42 13.15
C PRO A 106 -10.16 -15.02 13.76
N ARG A 107 -9.86 -13.94 13.03
CA ARG A 107 -10.32 -12.61 13.47
C ARG A 107 -10.51 -11.57 12.37
N LYS A 108 -11.81 -11.29 12.20
CA LYS A 108 -12.47 -10.03 11.83
C LYS A 108 -12.09 -9.42 10.48
N ARG A 109 -12.99 -9.68 9.51
CA ARG A 109 -13.39 -8.74 8.45
C ARG A 109 -13.40 -7.31 9.00
N ARG A 110 -12.36 -6.54 8.72
CA ARG A 110 -12.46 -5.10 8.57
C ARG A 110 -12.29 -4.81 7.09
N SER A 111 -13.41 -4.95 6.39
CA SER A 111 -13.72 -4.18 5.21
C SER A 111 -13.32 -2.72 5.43
N ARG A 112 -12.43 -2.19 4.60
CA ARG A 112 -12.26 -0.75 4.41
C ARG A 112 -12.31 -0.45 2.92
N THR A 113 -13.52 -0.24 2.43
CA THR A 113 -13.76 0.89 1.53
C THR A 113 -13.90 2.15 2.40
N PRO A 114 -13.31 3.26 1.96
CA PRO A 114 -13.93 4.57 2.10
C PRO A 114 -13.92 5.22 0.70
N LYS A 115 -15.04 5.32 -0.02
CA LYS A 115 -16.13 6.31 0.11
C LYS A 115 -15.62 7.73 0.41
N ASP A 116 -15.82 8.53 -0.62
CA ASP A 116 -15.79 9.99 -0.76
C ASP A 116 -16.54 10.74 0.37
N GLU A 117 -16.18 12.03 0.56
CA GLU A 117 -16.77 13.05 1.46
C GLU A 117 -16.41 12.90 2.97
N THR A 118 -16.01 13.89 3.78
CA THR A 118 -16.27 15.35 3.77
C THR A 118 -15.31 16.09 4.74
N LEU A 119 -14.90 17.31 4.34
CA LEU A 119 -14.59 18.57 5.06
C LEU A 119 -14.09 18.63 6.54
N GLN A 120 -13.00 19.39 6.66
CA GLN A 120 -12.68 20.49 7.61
C GLN A 120 -12.44 20.21 9.11
N GLN A 121 -11.18 20.44 9.53
CA GLN A 121 -10.86 20.92 10.88
C GLN A 121 -9.46 21.55 10.92
N VAL A 122 -9.39 22.87 11.17
CA VAL A 122 -8.28 23.50 11.89
C VAL A 122 -8.89 24.43 12.95
N ALA A 123 -8.75 24.02 14.22
CA ALA A 123 -9.00 24.79 15.43
C ALA A 123 -7.71 25.60 15.72
N GLU A 124 -7.81 26.91 15.96
CA GLU A 124 -7.95 27.54 17.29
C GLU A 124 -6.60 28.04 17.82
N VAL A 125 -6.46 29.37 17.90
CA VAL A 125 -5.50 30.04 18.76
C VAL A 125 -6.26 31.04 19.63
N GLU A 126 -6.11 30.83 20.94
CA GLU A 126 -6.73 31.52 22.05
C GLU A 126 -6.44 33.04 22.05
N SER A 127 -7.35 33.85 22.63
CA SER A 127 -7.05 34.57 23.88
C SER A 127 -8.05 35.68 24.20
N LEU A 128 -8.47 35.68 25.47
CA LEU A 128 -9.11 36.73 26.28
C LEU A 128 -10.51 37.21 25.86
N HIS A 129 -11.52 36.95 26.70
CA HIS A 129 -12.25 37.98 27.47
C HIS A 129 -13.00 37.29 28.64
N LYS A 130 -12.51 37.51 29.87
CA LYS A 130 -13.23 37.20 31.12
C LYS A 130 -14.47 38.10 31.20
N GLN A 131 -15.66 37.51 31.32
CA GLN A 131 -16.84 38.19 31.86
C GLN A 131 -17.04 37.73 33.31
N THR A 132 -17.06 38.71 34.21
CA THR A 132 -17.39 38.57 35.63
C THR A 132 -18.90 38.77 35.82
N SER A 133 -19.47 37.91 36.66
CA SER A 133 -20.71 38.05 37.46
C SER A 133 -22.05 38.31 36.77
N GLY A 134 -22.96 37.32 36.87
CA GLY A 134 -24.42 37.56 36.90
C GLY A 134 -24.89 38.02 38.29
N PRO A 135 -26.17 37.82 38.67
CA PRO A 135 -27.39 38.20 37.96
C PRO A 135 -28.40 38.97 38.87
N LYS A 136 -29.53 39.41 38.27
CA LYS A 136 -30.88 39.68 38.85
C LYS A 136 -31.10 40.85 39.84
N SER A 137 -32.06 41.73 39.48
CA SER A 137 -33.39 41.92 40.16
C SER A 137 -33.83 43.37 40.41
N LEU A 138 -34.94 43.76 39.76
CA LEU A 138 -36.15 44.47 40.23
C LEU A 138 -36.10 45.49 41.41
N ARG A 139 -36.47 46.76 41.11
CA ARG A 139 -37.54 47.63 41.70
C ARG A 139 -37.21 49.10 41.36
N ALA A 140 -38.08 49.88 40.72
CA ALA A 140 -39.36 50.47 41.15
C ALA A 140 -39.20 51.71 42.06
N SER A 141 -39.91 52.77 41.64
CA SER A 141 -40.17 54.08 42.24
C SER A 141 -39.16 55.20 41.97
#